data_AF-A0AAW0KW03-F1
#
_entry.id   AF-A0AAW0KW03-F1
#
_cell.length_a   1.000
_cell.length_b   1.000
_cell.length_c   1.000
_cell.angle_alpha   90.00
_cell.angle_beta   90.00
_cell.angle_gamma   90.00
#
_symmetry.space_group_name_H-M   'P 1'
#
loop_
_entity.id
_entity.type
_entity.pdbx_description
1 polymer ?
#
loop_
_entity_poly.entity_id
_entity_poly.type
_entity_poly.pdbx_seq_one_letter_code
_entity_poly.pdbx_strand_id
1 'polypeptide(L)'
;MLKVLPIDVKGELQSISQIKKIKIAIIDSGIDNRFSNGDKGRDSKDNTVLDVKGYGTHSAALAVGRKIETKLYDTFSVMIEGAAPCAEIYEYKVI
;
A
#
# COMPACT_ATOMS: atom_id res chain seq x y z
N MET A 1 18.65 24.02 29.24
CA MET A 1 18.80 22.54 29.15
C MET A 1 17.44 21.95 28.83
N LEU A 2 17.19 21.56 27.57
CA LEU A 2 15.90 20.98 27.15
C LEU A 2 15.80 19.53 27.65
N LYS A 3 14.74 19.21 28.38
CA LYS A 3 14.46 17.86 28.88
C LYS A 3 13.51 17.18 27.88
N VAL A 4 14.05 16.34 27.02
CA VAL A 4 13.24 15.49 26.14
C VAL A 4 12.77 14.29 26.96
N LEU A 5 11.48 14.16 27.19
CA LEU A 5 10.90 12.97 27.79
C LEU A 5 10.71 11.92 26.70
N PRO A 6 11.12 10.65 26.93
CA PRO A 6 10.84 9.58 25.98
C PRO A 6 9.33 9.39 25.88
N ILE A 7 8.79 9.50 24.67
CA ILE A 7 7.41 9.08 24.39
C ILE A 7 7.43 7.55 24.40
N ASP A 8 6.92 6.98 25.48
CA ASP A 8 6.67 5.54 25.61
C ASP A 8 5.43 5.19 24.78
N VAL A 9 5.64 4.88 23.50
CA VAL A 9 4.56 4.40 22.62
C VAL A 9 4.28 2.94 23.00
N LYS A 10 3.60 2.72 24.13
CA LYS A 10 3.01 1.42 24.50
C LYS A 10 1.77 1.09 23.65
N GLY A 11 1.85 1.34 22.36
CA GLY A 11 0.97 0.69 21.40
C GLY A 11 1.66 -0.58 21.00
N GLU A 12 1.27 -1.73 21.56
CA GLU A 12 1.54 -2.99 20.90
C GLU A 12 1.06 -2.84 19.46
N LEU A 13 1.97 -2.96 18.49
CA LEU A 13 1.61 -3.15 17.09
C LEU A 13 0.80 -4.45 17.06
N GLN A 14 -0.52 -4.31 17.20
CA GLN A 14 -1.42 -5.43 17.05
C GLN A 14 -1.11 -6.05 15.70
N SER A 15 -0.80 -7.35 15.71
CA SER A 15 -0.49 -8.10 14.51
C SER A 15 -1.53 -7.74 13.43
N ILE A 16 -1.07 -7.13 12.35
CA ILE A 16 -1.88 -6.63 11.23
C ILE A 16 -2.80 -7.74 10.66
N SER A 17 -2.48 -9.01 10.96
CA SER A 17 -3.27 -10.20 10.63
C SER A 17 -4.74 -10.22 11.12
N GLN A 18 -5.12 -9.39 12.10
CA GLN A 18 -6.51 -9.32 12.59
C GLN A 18 -7.40 -8.33 11.82
N ILE A 19 -6.84 -7.49 10.95
CA ILE A 19 -7.59 -6.48 10.20
C ILE A 19 -8.02 -7.04 8.83
N LYS A 20 -8.86 -8.08 8.83
CA LYS A 20 -9.42 -8.68 7.59
C LYS A 20 -10.52 -7.85 6.91
N LYS A 21 -10.70 -6.56 7.26
CA LYS A 21 -11.85 -5.76 6.82
C LYS A 21 -11.55 -4.30 6.45
N ILE A 22 -10.29 -3.85 6.45
CA ILE A 22 -10.00 -2.48 6.00
C ILE A 22 -10.01 -2.45 4.47
N LYS A 23 -10.73 -1.46 3.95
CA LYS A 23 -10.78 -1.12 2.54
C LYS A 23 -10.06 0.21 2.35
N ILE A 24 -9.10 0.26 1.45
CA ILE A 24 -8.33 1.46 1.11
C ILE A 24 -8.74 1.90 -0.29
N ALA A 25 -9.22 3.13 -0.42
CA ALA A 25 -9.46 3.73 -1.72
C ALA A 25 -8.19 4.45 -2.20
N ILE A 26 -7.70 4.10 -3.39
CA ILE A 26 -6.62 4.80 -4.08
C ILE A 26 -7.25 5.68 -5.15
N ILE A 27 -7.05 7.01 -5.02
CA ILE A 27 -7.57 8.02 -5.95
C ILE A 27 -6.37 8.66 -6.64
N ASP A 28 -5.99 8.15 -7.81
CA ASP A 28 -4.70 8.47 -8.45
C ASP A 28 -4.74 8.26 -9.99
N SER A 29 -3.58 8.06 -10.64
CA SER A 29 -3.41 7.85 -12.10
C SER A 29 -3.86 6.48 -12.62
N GLY A 30 -4.29 5.60 -11.73
CA GLY A 30 -4.58 4.21 -12.03
C GLY A 30 -3.73 3.25 -11.19
N ILE A 31 -3.96 1.95 -11.28
CA ILE A 31 -3.11 0.87 -10.76
C ILE A 31 -2.87 -0.13 -11.88
N ASP A 32 -1.66 -0.68 -11.93
CA ASP A 32 -1.38 -1.83 -12.78
C ASP A 32 -2.01 -3.10 -12.18
N ASN A 33 -2.99 -3.68 -12.89
CA ASN A 33 -3.76 -4.87 -12.48
C ASN A 33 -2.90 -6.12 -12.17
N ARG A 34 -1.60 -6.10 -12.47
CA ARG A 34 -0.66 -7.15 -12.03
C ARG A 34 -0.42 -7.14 -10.51
N PHE A 35 -0.81 -6.07 -9.81
CA PHE A 35 -0.58 -5.89 -8.37
C PHE A 35 -1.75 -6.36 -7.49
N SER A 36 -2.95 -6.57 -8.02
CA SER A 36 -4.15 -6.79 -7.19
C SER A 36 -4.68 -8.22 -7.25
N ASN A 37 -4.67 -8.88 -6.09
CA ASN A 37 -5.52 -10.05 -5.87
C ASN A 37 -6.93 -9.56 -5.55
N GLY A 38 -7.71 -9.21 -6.57
CA GLY A 38 -9.15 -8.97 -6.44
C GLY A 38 -9.66 -7.54 -6.67
N ASP A 39 -9.06 -6.78 -7.59
CA ASP A 39 -9.51 -5.41 -7.86
C ASP A 39 -11.00 -5.30 -8.23
N LYS A 40 -11.65 -4.33 -7.58
CA LYS A 40 -12.94 -3.77 -7.99
C LYS A 40 -12.71 -2.30 -8.36
N GLY A 41 -11.98 -2.06 -9.44
CA GLY A 41 -11.72 -0.72 -9.95
C GLY A 41 -12.93 -0.10 -10.63
N ARG A 42 -13.10 1.22 -10.49
CA ARG A 42 -14.01 2.02 -11.33
C ARG A 42 -13.22 3.15 -11.97
N ASP A 43 -13.25 3.20 -13.29
CA ASP A 43 -12.84 4.37 -14.06
C ASP A 43 -14.09 5.09 -14.59
N SER A 44 -14.09 6.42 -14.50
CA SER A 44 -15.21 7.26 -14.95
C SER A 44 -15.17 7.60 -16.44
N LYS A 45 -14.05 7.35 -17.13
CA LYS A 45 -13.85 7.75 -18.54
C LYS A 45 -13.75 6.58 -19.51
N ASP A 46 -12.86 5.63 -19.25
CA ASP A 46 -12.48 4.63 -20.28
C ASP A 46 -12.71 3.17 -19.83
N ASN A 47 -13.35 2.95 -18.67
CA ASN A 47 -13.53 1.64 -18.03
C ASN A 47 -12.21 0.89 -17.78
N THR A 48 -11.05 1.57 -17.85
CA THR A 48 -9.74 0.99 -17.54
C THR A 48 -9.12 1.74 -16.39
N VAL A 49 -8.71 0.99 -15.40
CA VAL A 49 -7.99 1.54 -14.25
C VAL A 49 -6.48 1.44 -14.42
N LEU A 50 -6.00 1.08 -15.62
CA LEU A 50 -4.58 0.86 -15.88
C LEU A 50 -3.75 2.14 -15.65
N ASP A 51 -2.73 2.01 -14.81
CA ASP A 51 -1.72 3.02 -14.59
C ASP A 51 -0.67 3.03 -15.71
N VAL A 52 -0.57 4.16 -16.42
CA VAL A 52 0.46 4.38 -17.44
C VAL A 52 1.60 5.28 -16.94
N LYS A 53 1.44 5.89 -15.76
CA LYS A 53 2.40 6.85 -15.19
C LYS A 53 3.19 6.27 -14.02
N GLY A 54 2.65 5.26 -13.36
CA GLY A 54 3.27 4.57 -12.23
C GLY A 54 3.00 5.21 -10.86
N TYR A 55 2.27 6.33 -10.80
CA TYR A 55 2.00 7.03 -9.54
C TYR A 55 1.03 6.24 -8.65
N GLY A 56 -0.15 5.90 -9.18
CA GLY A 56 -1.13 5.16 -8.38
C GLY A 56 -0.67 3.74 -8.06
N THR A 57 0.12 3.10 -8.93
CA THR A 57 0.76 1.82 -8.63
C THR A 57 1.77 1.94 -7.49
N HIS A 58 2.57 3.02 -7.45
CA HIS A 58 3.50 3.28 -6.35
C HIS A 58 2.76 3.56 -5.04
N SER A 59 1.73 4.41 -5.08
CA SER A 59 0.84 4.71 -3.95
C SER A 59 0.20 3.42 -3.38
N ALA A 60 -0.31 2.55 -4.25
CA ALA A 60 -0.90 1.26 -3.87
C ALA A 60 0.14 0.32 -3.24
N ALA A 61 1.37 0.26 -3.77
CA ALA A 61 2.44 -0.56 -3.21
C ALA A 61 2.81 -0.12 -1.77
N LEU A 62 2.85 1.18 -1.50
CA LEU A 62 3.10 1.70 -0.15
C LEU A 62 1.94 1.40 0.82
N ALA A 63 0.70 1.44 0.33
CA ALA A 63 -0.48 1.20 1.16
C ALA A 63 -0.68 -0.28 1.47
N VAL A 64 -0.68 -1.15 0.45
CA VAL A 64 -1.12 -2.55 0.56
C VAL A 64 -0.16 -3.55 -0.08
N GLY A 65 1.05 -3.12 -0.43
CA GLY A 65 2.03 -3.98 -1.08
C GLY A 65 2.23 -5.28 -0.31
N ARG A 66 2.12 -6.41 -1.01
CA ARG A 66 2.39 -7.71 -0.41
C ARG A 66 3.81 -7.78 0.12
N LYS A 67 4.01 -8.59 1.15
CA LYS A 67 5.33 -8.87 1.69
C LYS A 67 6.22 -9.52 0.63
N ILE A 68 7.34 -8.87 0.31
CA ILE A 68 8.37 -9.37 -0.61
C ILE A 68 9.73 -9.40 0.09
N GLU A 69 10.52 -10.42 -0.21
CA GLU A 69 11.94 -10.43 0.10
C GLU A 69 12.71 -9.80 -1.07
N THR A 70 13.60 -8.87 -0.79
CA THR A 70 14.45 -8.22 -1.78
C THR A 70 15.81 -7.90 -1.18
N LYS A 71 16.72 -7.34 -1.99
CA LYS A 71 18.04 -6.91 -1.53
C LYS A 71 18.16 -5.39 -1.53
N LEU A 72 18.57 -4.83 -0.39
CA LEU A 72 19.00 -3.44 -0.31
C LEU A 72 20.47 -3.34 -0.75
N TYR A 73 20.74 -2.48 -1.73
CA TYR A 73 22.07 -2.30 -2.36
C TYR A 73 22.67 -3.62 -2.87
N ASP A 74 21.85 -4.53 -3.40
CA ASP A 74 22.24 -5.87 -3.86
C ASP A 74 22.92 -6.77 -2.82
N THR A 75 22.92 -6.36 -1.55
CA THR A 75 23.76 -6.95 -0.50
C THR A 75 22.92 -7.53 0.64
N PHE A 76 22.01 -6.73 1.21
CA PHE A 76 21.30 -7.11 2.43
C PHE A 76 19.88 -7.57 2.11
N SER A 77 19.54 -8.81 2.44
CA SER A 77 18.14 -9.27 2.37
C SER A 77 17.29 -8.44 3.31
N VAL A 78 16.24 -7.83 2.78
CA VAL A 78 15.25 -7.05 3.51
C VAL A 78 13.86 -7.50 3.12
N MET A 79 12.94 -7.44 4.07
CA MET A 79 11.52 -7.62 3.81
C MET A 79 10.87 -6.26 3.62
N ILE A 80 10.12 -6.08 2.53
CA ILE A 80 9.33 -4.88 2.26
C ILE A 80 7.86 -5.29 2.15
N GLU A 81 6.99 -4.53 2.81
CA GLU A 81 5.54 -4.66 2.71
C GLU A 81 4.90 -3.27 2.82
N GLY A 82 3.67 -3.15 2.32
CA GLY A 82 2.87 -1.94 2.51
C GLY A 82 2.45 -1.77 3.98
N ALA A 83 1.88 -0.63 4.32
CA ALA A 83 1.44 -0.34 5.68
C ALA A 83 0.29 -1.27 6.15
N ALA A 84 -0.55 -1.72 5.21
CA ALA A 84 -1.71 -2.58 5.46
C ALA A 84 -1.78 -3.69 4.39
N PRO A 85 -0.85 -4.66 4.39
CA PRO A 85 -0.71 -5.67 3.33
C PRO A 85 -1.89 -6.65 3.22
N CYS A 86 -2.81 -6.65 4.19
CA CYS A 86 -4.03 -7.46 4.18
C CYS A 86 -5.31 -6.67 3.85
N ALA A 87 -5.21 -5.37 3.57
CA ALA A 87 -6.37 -4.55 3.21
C ALA A 87 -6.83 -4.82 1.77
N GLU A 88 -8.14 -4.69 1.53
CA GLU A 88 -8.69 -4.65 0.18
C GLU A 88 -8.46 -3.27 -0.42
N ILE A 89 -8.12 -3.19 -1.71
CA ILE A 89 -8.04 -1.91 -2.42
C ILE A 89 -9.27 -1.68 -3.29
N TYR A 90 -9.64 -0.41 -3.38
CA TYR A 90 -10.62 0.11 -4.32
C TYR A 90 -9.94 1.22 -5.10
N GLU A 91 -10.11 1.19 -6.41
CA GLU A 91 -9.37 2.07 -7.26
C GLU A 91 -10.29 3.05 -7.99
N TYR A 92 -9.87 4.32 -7.97
CA TYR A 92 -10.53 5.43 -8.61
C TYR A 92 -9.51 6.23 -9.43
N LYS A 93 -9.49 5.99 -10.73
CA LYS A 93 -8.66 6.75 -11.65
C LYS A 93 -9.26 8.14 -11.89
N VAL A 94 -8.49 9.19 -11.65
CA VAL A 94 -8.95 10.60 -11.76
C VAL A 94 -8.14 11.46 -12.73
N ILE A 95 -7.00 10.96 -13.22
CA ILE A 95 -6.08 11.69 -14.12
C ILE A 95 -5.59 10.78 -15.23
#